data_AF-A0A258MI36-F1
#
_entry.id   AF-A0A258MI36-F1
#
_cell.length_a   1.000
_cell.length_b   1.000
_cell.length_c   1.000
_cell.angle_alpha   90.00
_cell.angle_beta   90.00
_cell.angle_gamma   90.00
#
_symmetry.space_group_name_H-M   'P 1'
#
loop_
_entity.id
_entity.type
_entity.pdbx_description
1 polymer ?
#
loop_
_entity_poly.entity_id
_entity_poly.type
_entity_poly.pdbx_seq_one_letter_code
_entity_poly.pdbx_strand_id
1 'polypeptide(L)' 'EREIQEILINGTINYKKSALQVGDCQKKYAVEGLTADQQRVRVIFAPCAEEVTVVTCIDLGKEWACNCQ' A
#
# COMPACT_ATOMS: atom_id res chain seq x y z
N GLU A 1 11.62 -6.97 -4.53
CA GLU A 1 10.45 -6.90 -5.44
C GLU A 1 9.38 -7.95 -5.14
N ARG A 2 9.75 -9.22 -4.95
CA ARG A 2 8.81 -10.33 -4.74
C ARG A 2 7.78 -10.09 -3.63
N GLU A 3 8.18 -9.52 -2.51
CA GLU A 3 7.26 -9.17 -1.40
C GLU A 3 6.19 -8.15 -1.81
N ILE A 4 6.53 -7.17 -2.65
CA ILE A 4 5.56 -6.15 -3.10
C ILE A 4 4.50 -6.79 -4.01
N GLN A 5 4.92 -7.72 -4.88
CA GLN A 5 3.98 -8.49 -5.71
C GLN A 5 3.09 -9.41 -4.86
N GLU A 6 3.64 -10.03 -3.82
CA GLU A 6 2.86 -10.84 -2.87
C GLU A 6 1.79 -10.01 -2.16
N ILE A 7 2.11 -8.78 -1.74
CA ILE A 7 1.12 -7.86 -1.15
C ILE A 7 0.08 -7.42 -2.17
N LEU A 8 0.47 -7.19 -3.43
CA LEU A 8 -0.48 -6.82 -4.48
C LEU A 8 -1.52 -7.93 -4.74
N ILE A 9 -1.11 -9.21 -4.69
CA ILE A 9 -1.97 -10.36 -5.01
C ILE A 9 -2.75 -10.84 -3.77
N ASN A 10 -2.10 -10.96 -2.62
CA ASN A 10 -2.64 -11.61 -1.42
C ASN A 10 -3.03 -10.62 -0.31
N GLY A 11 -2.66 -9.34 -0.46
CA GLY A 11 -2.96 -8.32 0.55
C GLY A 11 -4.44 -7.94 0.60
N THR A 12 -4.82 -7.31 1.70
CA THR A 12 -6.18 -6.81 1.92
C THR A 12 -6.21 -5.30 1.72
N ILE A 13 -7.16 -4.82 0.90
CA ILE A 13 -7.33 -3.38 0.67
C ILE A 13 -7.89 -2.71 1.94
N ASN A 14 -7.17 -1.72 2.45
CA ASN A 14 -7.64 -0.82 3.50
C ASN A 14 -8.31 0.41 2.88
N TYR A 15 -9.61 0.29 2.59
CA TYR A 15 -10.41 1.37 1.99
C TYR A 15 -10.42 2.68 2.80
N LYS A 16 -10.20 2.62 4.12
CA LYS A 16 -10.12 3.83 4.97
C LYS A 16 -8.83 4.62 4.75
N LYS A 17 -7.79 3.98 4.21
CA LYS A 17 -6.49 4.58 3.91
C LYS A 17 -6.25 4.74 2.41
N SER A 18 -7.15 4.24 1.58
CA SER A 18 -7.17 4.43 0.13
C SER A 18 -7.79 5.79 -0.24
N ALA A 19 -7.29 6.39 -1.31
CA ALA A 19 -7.90 7.58 -1.92
C ALA A 19 -8.60 7.15 -3.21
N LEU A 20 -9.91 6.89 -3.14
CA LEU A 20 -10.70 6.39 -4.28
C LEU A 20 -11.67 7.41 -4.87
N GLN A 21 -12.00 8.47 -4.10
CA GLN A 21 -12.91 9.55 -4.51
C GLN A 21 -12.17 10.65 -5.29
N VAL A 22 -11.38 10.24 -6.28
CA VAL A 22 -10.54 11.09 -7.14
C VAL A 22 -10.59 10.56 -8.58
N GLY A 23 -9.99 11.28 -9.55
CA GLY A 23 -9.94 10.82 -10.94
C GLY A 23 -9.22 9.47 -11.09
N ASP A 24 -9.49 8.73 -12.17
CA ASP A 24 -9.03 7.33 -12.31
C ASP A 24 -7.53 7.13 -12.10
N CYS A 25 -6.67 7.91 -12.75
CA CYS A 25 -5.20 7.83 -12.57
C CYS A 25 -4.69 8.47 -11.27
N GLN A 26 -5.56 9.05 -10.45
CA GLN A 26 -5.22 9.61 -9.14
C GLN A 26 -5.58 8.67 -8.00
N LYS A 27 -6.29 7.57 -8.29
CA LYS A 27 -6.72 6.59 -7.29
C LYS A 27 -5.50 5.95 -6.65
N LYS A 28 -5.52 5.85 -5.32
CA LYS A 28 -4.48 5.20 -4.52
C LYS A 28 -5.11 4.12 -3.67
N TYR A 29 -4.61 2.90 -3.81
CA TYR A 29 -5.04 1.73 -3.06
C TYR A 29 -4.02 1.43 -1.97
N ALA A 30 -4.44 1.56 -0.71
CA ALA A 30 -3.67 1.09 0.42
C ALA A 30 -3.91 -0.40 0.60
N VAL A 31 -2.91 -1.23 0.35
CA VAL A 31 -2.99 -2.69 0.49
C VAL A 31 -2.09 -3.13 1.63
N GLU A 32 -2.65 -3.87 2.58
CA GLU A 32 -1.95 -4.33 3.77
C GLU A 32 -1.79 -5.84 3.76
N GLY A 33 -0.66 -6.33 4.24
CA GLY A 33 -0.44 -7.77 4.35
C GLY A 33 0.77 -8.12 5.18
N LEU A 34 0.99 -9.42 5.32
CA LEU A 34 2.22 -9.98 5.87
C LEU A 34 3.15 -10.36 4.71
N THR A 35 4.42 -9.97 4.78
CA THR A 35 5.45 -10.50 3.86
C THR A 35 5.87 -11.92 4.28
N ALA A 36 6.60 -12.60 3.40
CA ALA A 36 7.19 -13.91 3.69
C ALA A 36 8.07 -13.91 4.96
N ASP A 37 8.71 -12.77 5.26
CA ASP A 37 9.56 -12.57 6.43
C ASP A 37 8.77 -12.16 7.69
N GLN A 38 7.44 -12.34 7.68
CA GLN A 38 6.51 -12.01 8.76
C GLN A 38 6.44 -10.51 9.12
N GLN A 39 6.82 -9.63 8.20
CA GLN A 39 6.68 -8.19 8.39
C GLN A 39 5.28 -7.73 7.97
N ARG A 40 4.60 -6.98 8.84
CA ARG A 40 3.35 -6.31 8.46
C ARG A 40 3.67 -5.05 7.69
N VAL A 41 3.25 -4.97 6.45
CA VAL A 41 3.48 -3.81 5.58
C VAL A 41 2.18 -3.27 5.01
N ARG A 42 2.18 -1.97 4.71
CA ARG A 42 1.17 -1.30 3.88
C ARG A 42 1.86 -0.74 2.64
N VAL A 43 1.39 -1.14 1.47
CA VAL A 43 1.87 -0.62 0.19
C VAL A 43 0.77 0.23 -0.44
N ILE A 44 1.15 1.41 -0.92
CA ILE A 44 0.25 2.31 -1.67
C ILE A 44 0.48 2.09 -3.15
N PHE A 45 -0.51 1.55 -3.84
CA PHE A 45 -0.52 1.35 -5.28
C PHE A 45 -1.33 2.44 -5.97
N ALA A 46 -0.77 3.06 -7.01
CA ALA A 46 -1.43 4.02 -7.87
C ALA A 46 -1.51 3.44 -9.29
N PRO A 47 -2.60 2.75 -9.64
CA PRO A 47 -2.82 2.29 -11.00
C PRO A 47 -3.23 3.45 -11.91
N CYS A 48 -2.70 3.47 -13.13
CA CYS A 48 -3.16 4.35 -14.21
C CYS A 48 -3.08 3.58 -15.53
N ALA A 49 -4.22 3.41 -16.20
CA ALA A 49 -4.35 2.57 -17.39
C ALA A 49 -3.77 1.16 -17.17
N GLU A 50 -2.73 0.77 -17.92
CA GLU A 50 -2.10 -0.55 -17.86
C GLU A 50 -0.89 -0.61 -16.91
N GLU A 51 -0.55 0.50 -16.27
CA GLU A 51 0.61 0.61 -15.39
C GLU A 51 0.20 0.71 -13.92
N VAL A 52 0.96 0.06 -13.04
CA VAL A 52 0.78 0.15 -11.60
C VAL A 52 2.05 0.71 -10.98
N THR A 53 1.94 1.90 -10.39
CA THR A 53 3.06 2.53 -9.69
C THR A 53 2.99 2.24 -8.20
N VAL A 54 4.11 1.82 -7.61
CA VAL A 54 4.27 1.71 -6.16
C VAL A 54 4.70 3.06 -5.62
N VAL A 55 3.82 3.71 -4.86
CA VAL A 55 4.08 5.07 -4.34
C VAL A 55 4.86 5.02 -3.04
N THR A 56 4.49 4.12 -2.13
CA THR A 56 5.10 4.06 -0.79
C THR A 56 4.95 2.65 -0.22
N CYS A 57 5.98 2.18 0.46
CA CYS A 57 5.94 1.00 1.31
C CYS A 57 6.16 1.43 2.77
N ILE A 58 5.26 1.04 3.66
CA ILE A 58 5.25 1.42 5.08
C ILE A 58 5.30 0.14 5.90
N ASP A 59 6.30 0.02 6.78
CA ASP A 59 6.33 -1.00 7.82
C ASP A 59 5.35 -0.61 8.94
N LEU A 60 4.35 -1.47 9.19
CA LEU A 60 3.34 -1.31 10.24
C LEU A 60 3.73 -2.02 11.55
N GLY A 61 4.75 -2.87 11.53
CA GLY A 61 5.31 -3.52 12.72
C GLY A 61 6.20 -2.60 13.54
N LYS A 62 6.61 -1.47 12.97
CA LYS A 62 7.35 -0.42 13.65
C LYS A 62 6.44 0.78 13.91
N GLU A 63 6.22 1.13 15.17
CA GLU A 63 5.55 2.39 15.51
C GLU A 63 6.50 3.56 15.18
N TRP A 64 6.24 4.23 14.06
CA TRP A 64 6.87 5.51 13.77
C TRP A 64 6.21 6.57 14.63
N ALA A 65 6.95 7.17 15.56
CA ALA A 65 6.47 8.31 16.32
C ALA A 65 6.09 9.43 15.34
N CYS A 66 4.79 9.72 15.21
CA CYS A 66 4.29 10.85 14.44
C CYS A 66 4.64 12.12 15.25
N ASN A 67 5.77 12.75 14.96
CA ASN A 67 6.05 14.12 15.40
C ASN A 67 5.29 15.12 14.50
N CYS A 68 4.01 14.90 14.38
CA CYS A 68 3.12 15.68 13.55
C CYS A 68 2.69 16.90 14.37
N GLN A 69 3.35 18.04 14.13
CA GLN A 69 2.93 19.35 14.65
C GLN A 69 1.82 19.95 13.80
#